data_AF-A0A7W2ALZ1-F1
#
_entry.id   AF-A0A7W2ALZ1-F1
#
_cell.length_a   1.000
_cell.length_b   1.000
_cell.length_c   1.000
_cell.angle_alpha   90.00
_cell.angle_beta   90.00
_cell.angle_gamma   90.00
#
_symmetry.space_group_name_H-M   'P 1'
#
loop_
_entity.id
_entity.type
_entity.pdbx_description
1 polymer ?
#
loop_
_entity_poly.entity_id
_entity_poly.type
_entity_poly.pdbx_seq_one_letter_code
_entity_poly.pdbx_strand_id
1 'polypeptide(L)' 'MAQNYYDEFVKLPLDKMAQKMEDMTFLYNETRVPKKHYKEKLSVAVE' A
#
# COMPACT_ATOMS: atom_id res chain seq x y z
N MET A 1 -6.74 -21.68 -9.08
CA MET A 1 -5.73 -21.24 -8.10
C MET A 1 -6.33 -20.10 -7.30
N ALA A 2 -6.19 -20.09 -5.97
CA ALA A 2 -6.72 -18.98 -5.18
C ALA A 2 -5.90 -17.71 -5.50
N GLN A 3 -6.56 -16.69 -6.03
CA GLN A 3 -5.97 -15.36 -6.20
C GLN A 3 -5.66 -14.86 -4.80
N ASN A 4 -4.38 -14.70 -4.46
CA ASN A 4 -4.03 -14.16 -3.17
C ASN A 4 -4.13 -12.62 -3.22
N TYR A 5 -4.33 -12.00 -2.06
CA TYR A 5 -4.50 -10.54 -2.00
C TYR A 5 -3.28 -9.77 -2.52
N TYR A 6 -2.09 -10.37 -2.41
CA TYR A 6 -0.86 -9.79 -2.94
C TYR A 6 -0.91 -9.64 -4.46
N ASP A 7 -1.39 -10.66 -5.19
CA ASP A 7 -1.53 -10.65 -6.64
C ASP A 7 -2.51 -9.58 -7.13
N GLU A 8 -3.50 -9.23 -6.32
CA GLU A 8 -4.42 -8.11 -6.61
C GLU A 8 -3.81 -6.76 -6.23
N PHE A 9 -3.05 -6.70 -5.14
CA PHE A 9 -2.42 -5.48 -4.65
C PHE A 9 -1.41 -4.92 -5.64
N VAL A 10 -0.56 -5.77 -6.23
CA VAL A 10 0.45 -5.35 -7.23
C VAL A 10 -0.15 -4.79 -8.52
N LYS A 11 -1.44 -5.05 -8.79
CA LYS A 11 -2.17 -4.53 -9.96
C LYS A 11 -2.82 -3.17 -9.70
N LEU A 12 -2.82 -2.70 -8.45
CA LEU A 12 -3.45 -1.43 -8.11
C LEU A 12 -2.60 -0.25 -8.59
N PRO A 13 -3.22 0.88 -8.96
CA PRO A 13 -2.50 2.14 -9.12
C PRO A 13 -1.79 2.54 -7.82
N LEU A 14 -0.63 3.20 -7.92
CA LEU A 14 0.17 3.66 -6.78
C LEU A 14 -0.66 4.39 -5.70
N ASP A 15 -1.60 5.24 -6.12
CA ASP A 15 -2.45 5.98 -5.18
C ASP A 15 -3.37 5.05 -4.36
N LYS A 16 -3.89 3.99 -5.00
CA LYS A 16 -4.70 2.97 -4.32
C LYS A 16 -3.85 2.07 -3.44
N MET A 17 -2.64 1.70 -3.86
CA MET A 17 -1.70 0.95 -3.03
C MET A 17 -1.36 1.72 -1.75
N ALA A 18 -1.01 3.00 -1.88
CA ALA A 18 -0.69 3.87 -0.75
C ALA A 18 -1.88 4.05 0.21
N GLN A 19 -3.10 4.21 -0.30
CA GLN A 19 -4.31 4.27 0.52
C GLN A 19 -4.52 2.96 1.31
N LYS A 20 -4.42 1.82 0.62
CA LYS A 20 -4.57 0.51 1.25
C LYS A 20 -3.52 0.26 2.33
N MET A 21 -2.29 0.77 2.16
CA MET A 21 -1.25 0.71 3.19
C MET A 21 -1.58 1.59 4.39
N GLU A 22 -2.09 2.81 4.19
CA GLU A 22 -2.60 3.66 5.27
C GLU A 22 -3.68 2.92 6.06
N ASP A 23 -4.67 2.33 5.38
CA ASP A 23 -5.75 1.57 6.00
C ASP A 23 -5.22 0.36 6.80
N MET A 24 -4.29 -0.42 6.22
CA MET A 24 -3.68 -1.56 6.90
C MET A 24 -2.87 -1.15 8.13
N THR A 25 -2.14 -0.03 8.07
CA THR A 25 -1.40 0.47 9.24
C THR A 25 -2.30 1.07 10.30
N PHE A 26 -3.43 1.66 9.90
CA PHE A 26 -4.42 2.10 10.86
C PHE A 26 -5.01 0.92 11.64
N LEU A 27 -5.23 -0.23 11.00
CA LEU A 27 -5.64 -1.45 11.71
C LEU A 27 -4.58 -1.95 12.71
N TYR A 28 -3.32 -1.53 12.56
CA TYR A 28 -2.26 -1.81 13.52
C TYR A 28 -2.12 -0.67 14.52
N ASN A 29 -2.75 -0.82 15.69
CA ASN A 29 -2.68 0.13 16.80
C ASN A 29 -3.12 1.56 16.43
N GLU A 30 -4.06 1.72 15.49
CA GLU A 30 -4.53 3.03 15.03
C GLU A 30 -3.41 3.91 14.46
N THR A 31 -2.32 3.29 14.00
CA THR A 31 -1.15 4.01 13.48
C THR A 31 -1.49 4.63 12.15
N ARG A 32 -1.65 5.95 12.14
CA ARG A 32 -1.93 6.68 10.90
C ARG A 32 -0.65 7.17 10.25
N VAL A 33 -0.19 6.42 9.26
CA VAL A 33 0.88 6.87 8.36
C VAL A 33 0.23 7.52 7.13
N PRO A 34 0.52 8.80 6.82
CA PRO A 34 -0.13 9.49 5.71
C PRO A 34 0.13 8.82 4.35
N LYS A 35 -0.89 8.72 3.49
CA LYS A 35 -0.77 8.23 2.10
C LYS A 35 0.45 8.77 1.35
N LYS A 36 0.79 10.05 1.53
CA LYS A 36 1.96 10.69 0.88
C LYS A 36 3.26 9.93 1.18
N HIS A 37 3.46 9.49 2.42
CA HIS A 37 4.64 8.72 2.83
C HIS A 37 4.76 7.42 2.03
N TYR A 38 3.68 6.65 1.93
CA TYR A 38 3.68 5.41 1.18
C TYR A 38 3.86 5.64 -0.32
N LYS A 39 3.22 6.66 -0.87
CA LYS A 39 3.36 7.00 -2.29
C LYS A 39 4.82 7.32 -2.64
N GLU A 40 5.52 8.08 -1.79
CA GLU A 40 6.94 8.38 -1.97
C GLU A 40 7.79 7.11 -1.92
N LYS A 41 7.55 6.22 -0.95
CA LYS A 41 8.27 4.94 -0.83
C LYS A 41 8.03 3.99 -2.00
N LEU A 42 6.78 3.88 -2.47
CA LEU A 42 6.42 2.99 -3.57
C LEU A 42 6.86 3.52 -4.95
N SER A 43 7.16 4.82 -5.04
CA SER A 43 7.65 5.44 -6.29
C SER A 43 9.17 5.34 -6.45
N VAL A 44 9.89 4.77 -5.47
CA VAL A 44 11.33 4.54 -5.57
C VAL A 44 11.58 3.41 -6.58
N ALA A 45 12.38 3.69 -7.60
CA ALA A 45 12.83 2.67 -8.53
C ALA A 45 13.77 1.70 -7.79
N VAL A 46 13.54 0.40 -7.96
CA VAL A 46 14.46 -0.64 -7.49
C VAL A 46 15.47 -0.87 -8.63
N GLU A 47 16.75 -0.66 -8.34
CA GLU A 47 17.87 -0.99 -9.24
C GLU A 47 18.10 -2.50 -9.35
#